data_AF-A0A1F8C274-F1
#
_entry.id   AF-A0A1F8C274-F1
#
_cell.length_a   1.000
_cell.length_b   1.000
_cell.length_c   1.000
_cell.angle_alpha   90.00
_cell.angle_beta   90.00
_cell.angle_gamma   90.00
#
_symmetry.space_group_name_H-M   'P 1'
#
loop_
_entity.id
_entity.type
_entity.pdbx_description
1 polymer ?
#
loop_
_entity_poly.entity_id
_entity_poly.type
_entity_poly.pdbx_seq_one_letter_code
_entity_poly.pdbx_strand_id
1 'polypeptide(L)'
;MDETAKIKTLNQASSVKRDLEAAADNLYRLNLSQEDTDTKKRQYEEAVEKIENLKVIKLALAFDPSTDFVDKMWQIVAQKMGEGIVLDIALDKSLIGGVVIEHDGQHQDYSLRRIFNAKTKL
;
A
#
# COMPACT_ATOMS: atom_id res chain seq x y z
N MET A 1 -6.59 -52.61 53.04
CA MET A 1 -6.57 -51.23 52.49
C MET A 1 -6.86 -51.36 51.01
N ASP A 2 -7.83 -50.60 50.51
CA ASP A 2 -8.48 -50.77 49.20
C ASP A 2 -7.58 -50.26 48.05
N GLU A 3 -6.84 -51.17 47.41
CA GLU A 3 -5.95 -50.89 46.25
C GLU A 3 -6.72 -50.30 45.06
N THR A 4 -7.99 -50.67 44.92
CA THR A 4 -8.88 -50.18 43.87
C THR A 4 -9.20 -48.68 44.01
N ALA A 5 -9.32 -48.17 45.24
CA ALA A 5 -9.48 -46.73 45.48
C ALA A 5 -8.22 -45.95 45.06
N LYS A 6 -7.02 -46.50 45.30
CA LYS A 6 -5.75 -45.84 45.01
C LYS A 6 -5.48 -45.73 43.51
N ILE A 7 -5.80 -46.78 42.76
CA ILE A 7 -5.68 -46.84 41.29
C ILE A 7 -6.66 -45.87 40.62
N LYS A 8 -7.89 -45.73 41.15
CA LYS A 8 -8.89 -44.80 40.64
C LYS A 8 -8.46 -43.33 40.79
N THR A 9 -7.88 -42.99 41.94
CA THR A 9 -7.35 -41.64 42.22
C THR A 9 -6.14 -41.30 41.35
N LEU A 10 -5.23 -42.25 41.12
CA LEU A 10 -4.07 -42.08 40.22
C LEU A 10 -4.49 -41.86 38.76
N ASN A 11 -5.51 -42.59 38.28
CA ASN A 11 -6.03 -42.43 36.94
C ASN A 11 -6.75 -41.08 36.75
N GLN A 12 -7.49 -40.62 37.76
CA GLN A 12 -8.10 -39.28 37.75
C GLN A 12 -7.05 -38.15 37.75
N ALA A 13 -5.99 -38.27 38.56
CA ALA A 13 -4.91 -37.27 38.56
C ALA A 13 -4.19 -37.20 37.19
N SER A 14 -4.08 -38.34 36.50
CA SER A 14 -3.44 -38.43 35.18
C SER A 14 -4.29 -37.83 34.06
N SER A 15 -5.62 -37.95 34.13
CA SER A 15 -6.52 -37.32 33.15
C SER A 15 -6.54 -35.80 33.31
N VAL A 16 -6.64 -35.30 34.55
CA VAL A 16 -6.63 -33.86 34.85
C VAL A 16 -5.34 -33.20 34.35
N LYS A 17 -4.20 -33.87 34.51
CA LYS A 17 -2.91 -33.36 34.02
C LYS A 17 -2.90 -33.20 32.49
N ARG A 18 -3.43 -34.19 31.76
CA ARG A 18 -3.51 -34.14 30.28
C ARG A 18 -4.44 -33.04 29.79
N ASP A 19 -5.58 -32.86 30.45
CA ASP A 19 -6.54 -31.82 30.11
C ASP A 19 -5.95 -30.42 30.34
N LEU A 20 -5.14 -30.27 31.40
CA LEU A 20 -4.44 -29.02 31.70
C LEU A 20 -3.34 -28.70 30.68
N GLU A 21 -2.58 -29.71 30.25
CA GLU A 21 -1.56 -29.58 29.20
C GLU A 21 -2.19 -29.21 27.85
N ALA A 22 -3.32 -29.82 27.48
CA ALA A 22 -4.05 -29.50 26.25
C ALA A 22 -4.65 -28.08 26.30
N ALA A 23 -5.14 -27.63 27.46
CA ALA A 23 -5.63 -26.28 27.65
C ALA A 23 -4.50 -25.24 27.52
N ALA A 24 -3.33 -25.51 28.11
CA ALA A 24 -2.16 -24.64 27.99
C ALA A 24 -1.67 -24.52 26.53
N ASP A 25 -1.64 -25.62 25.78
CA ASP A 25 -1.25 -25.62 24.37
C ASP A 25 -2.24 -24.80 23.50
N ASN A 26 -3.54 -24.94 23.75
CA ASN A 26 -4.56 -24.13 23.07
C ASN A 26 -4.44 -22.63 23.39
N LEU A 27 -4.19 -22.26 24.65
CA LEU A 27 -3.97 -20.86 25.04
C LEU A 27 -2.73 -20.27 24.36
N TYR A 28 -1.65 -21.04 24.25
CA TYR A 28 -0.44 -20.63 23.55
C TYR A 28 -0.68 -20.39 22.06
N ARG A 29 -1.43 -21.29 21.39
CA ARG A 29 -1.78 -21.17 19.96
C ARG A 29 -2.72 -20.00 19.66
N LEU A 30 -3.67 -19.72 20.56
CA LEU A 30 -4.58 -18.57 20.45
C LEU A 30 -3.82 -17.25 20.59
N ASN A 31 -2.85 -17.16 21.51
CA ASN A 31 -2.02 -15.96 21.65
C ASN A 31 -1.14 -15.70 20.42
N LEU A 32 -0.46 -16.73 19.88
CA LEU A 32 0.30 -16.57 18.63
C LEU A 32 -0.59 -16.11 17.46
N SER A 33 -1.81 -16.67 17.36
CA SER A 33 -2.77 -16.29 16.33
C SER A 33 -3.23 -14.83 16.43
N GLN A 34 -3.34 -14.29 17.64
CA GLN A 34 -3.77 -12.91 17.88
C GLN A 34 -2.63 -11.92 17.60
N GLU A 35 -1.43 -12.19 18.10
CA GLU A 35 -0.26 -11.32 17.92
C GLU A 35 0.18 -11.22 16.45
N ASP A 36 0.11 -12.33 15.69
CA ASP A 36 0.33 -12.34 14.25
C ASP A 36 -0.76 -11.57 13.48
N THR A 37 -2.00 -11.57 13.98
CA THR A 37 -3.13 -10.88 13.32
C THR A 37 -3.04 -9.38 13.56
N ASP A 38 -2.74 -8.95 14.78
CA ASP A 38 -2.57 -7.54 15.13
C ASP A 38 -1.37 -6.93 14.41
N THR A 39 -0.26 -7.68 14.31
CA THR A 39 0.92 -7.24 13.56
C THR A 39 0.61 -7.06 12.07
N LYS A 40 -0.08 -8.02 11.44
CA LYS A 40 -0.50 -7.93 10.04
C LYS A 40 -1.47 -6.78 9.81
N LYS A 41 -2.42 -6.59 10.72
CA LYS A 41 -3.39 -5.49 10.66
C LYS A 41 -2.68 -4.15 10.70
N ARG A 42 -1.73 -3.96 11.62
CA ARG A 42 -0.93 -2.73 11.70
C ARG A 42 -0.12 -2.49 10.42
N GLN A 43 0.52 -3.50 9.87
CA GLN A 43 1.25 -3.38 8.60
C GLN A 43 0.34 -2.98 7.43
N TYR A 44 -0.88 -3.51 7.40
CA TYR A 44 -1.88 -3.14 6.39
C TYR A 44 -2.33 -1.69 6.57
N GLU A 45 -2.64 -1.27 7.79
CA GLU A 45 -3.03 0.12 8.11
C GLU A 45 -1.90 1.10 7.74
N GLU A 46 -0.65 0.79 8.09
CA GLU A 46 0.54 1.59 7.70
C GLU A 46 0.71 1.67 6.17
N ALA A 47 0.38 0.60 5.44
CA ALA A 47 0.46 0.59 3.98
C ALA A 47 -0.66 1.44 3.34
N VAL A 48 -1.89 1.34 3.86
CA VAL A 48 -3.02 2.16 3.43
C VAL A 48 -2.74 3.63 3.65
N GLU A 49 -2.26 4.01 4.85
CA GLU A 49 -1.91 5.40 5.17
C GLU A 49 -0.82 5.95 4.24
N LYS A 50 0.19 5.14 3.91
CA LYS A 50 1.23 5.55 2.94
C LYS A 50 0.66 5.79 1.55
N ILE A 51 -0.30 4.98 1.10
CA ILE A 51 -0.94 5.12 -0.21
C ILE A 51 -1.83 6.38 -0.25
N GLU A 52 -2.60 6.63 0.81
CA GLU A 52 -3.49 7.80 0.90
C GLU A 52 -2.72 9.13 0.88
N ASN A 53 -1.49 9.13 1.40
CA ASN A 53 -0.63 10.32 1.43
C ASN A 53 0.20 10.53 0.15
N LEU A 54 0.06 9.67 -0.87
CA LEU A 54 0.78 9.85 -2.13
C LEU A 54 0.26 11.07 -2.90
N LYS A 55 1.18 11.92 -3.33
CA LYS A 55 0.89 13.07 -4.20
C LYS A 55 0.77 12.59 -5.64
N VAL A 56 -0.42 12.72 -6.21
CA VAL A 56 -0.66 12.36 -7.62
C VAL A 56 -0.40 13.58 -8.51
N ILE A 57 0.47 13.42 -9.50
CA ILE A 57 0.75 14.42 -10.53
C ILE A 57 0.25 13.87 -11.84
N LYS A 58 -0.76 14.54 -12.42
CA LYS A 58 -1.34 14.13 -13.70
C LYS A 58 -0.57 14.75 -14.85
N LEU A 59 -0.22 13.92 -15.82
CA LEU A 59 0.49 14.30 -17.03
C LEU A 59 -0.32 13.85 -18.24
N ALA A 60 -0.83 14.80 -19.03
CA ALA A 60 -1.43 14.50 -20.32
C ALA A 60 -0.40 14.73 -21.45
N LEU A 61 -0.08 13.66 -22.18
CA LEU A 61 0.93 13.65 -23.23
C LEU A 61 0.28 13.50 -24.61
N ALA A 62 0.88 14.14 -25.61
CA ALA A 62 0.47 14.02 -27.01
C ALA A 62 0.90 12.71 -27.69
N PHE A 63 1.69 11.88 -26.99
CA PHE A 63 2.29 10.65 -27.51
C PHE A 63 2.36 9.59 -26.42
N ASP A 64 2.49 8.34 -26.85
CA ASP A 64 2.70 7.20 -25.94
C ASP A 64 4.17 7.16 -25.51
N PRO A 65 4.50 7.45 -24.24
CA PRO A 65 5.90 7.56 -23.81
C PRO A 65 6.59 6.20 -23.73
N SER A 66 7.88 6.17 -24.06
CA SER A 66 8.71 5.00 -23.78
C SER A 66 9.02 4.91 -22.28
N THR A 67 9.40 3.72 -21.80
CA THR A 67 9.85 3.51 -20.42
C THR A 67 10.97 4.48 -20.03
N ASP A 68 12.00 4.62 -20.87
CA ASP A 68 13.09 5.57 -20.66
C ASP A 68 12.63 7.02 -20.49
N PHE A 69 11.56 7.42 -21.19
CA PHE A 69 10.99 8.76 -21.06
C PHE A 69 10.29 8.92 -19.70
N VAL A 70 9.48 7.91 -19.32
CA VAL A 70 8.80 7.87 -18.02
C VAL A 70 9.82 7.95 -16.88
N ASP A 71 10.91 7.18 -16.96
CA ASP A 71 11.96 7.16 -15.93
C ASP A 71 12.66 8.53 -15.79
N LYS A 72 12.99 9.17 -16.92
CA LYS A 72 13.58 10.51 -16.91
C LYS A 72 12.63 11.54 -16.32
N MET A 73 11.34 11.48 -16.70
CA MET A 73 10.32 12.37 -16.16
C MET A 73 10.15 12.16 -14.66
N TRP A 74 10.10 10.90 -14.20
CA TRP A 74 10.06 10.54 -12.80
C TRP A 74 11.23 11.15 -12.03
N GLN A 75 12.46 10.99 -12.52
CA GLN A 75 13.64 11.57 -11.86
C GLN A 75 13.56 13.08 -11.75
N ILE A 76 13.13 13.78 -12.82
CA ILE A 76 13.00 15.25 -12.81
C ILE A 76 11.96 15.69 -11.78
N VAL A 77 10.82 14.99 -11.72
CA VAL A 77 9.73 15.32 -10.78
C VAL A 77 10.14 15.02 -9.35
N ALA A 78 10.70 13.84 -9.08
CA ALA A 78 11.17 13.43 -7.77
C ALA A 78 12.25 14.38 -7.22
N GLN A 79 13.17 14.85 -8.06
CA GLN A 79 14.17 15.85 -7.66
C GLN A 79 13.56 17.18 -7.20
N LYS A 80 12.42 17.58 -7.78
CA LYS A 80 11.77 18.87 -7.47
C LYS A 80 10.80 18.79 -6.31
N MET A 81 10.11 17.67 -6.18
CA MET A 81 8.93 17.54 -5.31
C MET A 81 9.17 16.58 -4.13
N GLY A 82 10.27 15.80 -4.14
CA GLY A 82 10.62 14.85 -3.09
C GLY A 82 10.05 13.45 -3.30
N GLU A 83 9.93 12.70 -2.20
CA GLU A 83 9.37 11.34 -2.19
C GLU A 83 7.85 11.34 -2.06
N GLY A 84 7.22 10.17 -2.25
CA GLY A 84 5.78 9.99 -2.06
C GLY A 84 4.92 10.55 -3.20
N ILE A 85 5.41 10.41 -4.44
CA ILE A 85 4.74 10.94 -5.64
C ILE A 85 4.30 9.78 -6.53
N VAL A 86 3.21 9.96 -7.27
CA VAL A 86 2.80 9.08 -8.36
C VAL A 86 2.57 9.92 -9.60
N LEU A 87 3.13 9.49 -10.73
CA LEU A 87 2.82 10.08 -12.03
C LEU A 87 1.62 9.33 -12.64
N ASP A 88 0.51 10.04 -12.79
CA ASP A 88 -0.65 9.57 -13.54
C ASP A 88 -0.52 10.06 -14.98
N ILE A 89 -0.07 9.19 -15.89
CA ILE A 89 0.26 9.54 -17.27
C ILE A 89 -0.86 9.08 -18.20
N ALA A 90 -1.47 10.02 -18.89
CA ALA A 90 -2.53 9.78 -19.87
C ALA A 90 -2.11 10.23 -21.28
N LEU A 91 -2.51 9.47 -22.29
CA LEU A 91 -2.42 9.86 -23.69
C LEU A 91 -3.61 10.74 -24.06
N ASP A 92 -3.36 12.00 -24.40
CA ASP A 92 -4.37 12.93 -24.93
C ASP A 92 -4.06 13.26 -26.40
N LYS A 93 -4.81 12.61 -27.30
CA LYS A 93 -4.68 12.81 -28.75
C LYS A 93 -5.18 14.17 -29.24
N SER A 94 -5.86 14.96 -28.40
CA SER A 94 -6.23 16.34 -28.72
C SER A 94 -5.03 17.29 -28.64
N LEU A 95 -3.96 16.88 -27.95
CA LEU A 95 -2.70 17.61 -27.91
C LEU A 95 -1.92 17.32 -29.19
N ILE A 96 -1.60 18.38 -29.94
CA ILE A 96 -0.76 18.30 -31.14
C ILE A 96 0.72 18.07 -30.76
N GLY A 97 1.10 18.48 -29.54
CA GLY A 97 2.44 18.32 -28.98
C GLY A 97 2.59 18.99 -27.62
N GLY A 98 3.63 18.63 -26.89
CA GLY A 98 3.91 19.10 -25.52
C GLY A 98 3.21 18.27 -24.44
N VAL A 99 3.07 18.86 -23.25
CA VAL A 99 2.49 18.20 -22.06
C VAL A 99 1.60 19.17 -21.30
N VAL A 100 0.56 18.64 -20.68
CA VAL A 100 -0.24 19.36 -19.67
C VAL A 100 -0.01 18.71 -18.32
N ILE A 101 0.29 19.53 -17.30
CA ILE A 101 0.60 19.07 -15.95
C ILE A 101 -0.47 19.60 -15.00
N GLU A 102 -1.02 18.72 -14.17
CA GLU A 102 -1.95 19.08 -13.09
C GLU A 102 -1.48 18.49 -11.76
N HIS A 103 -1.38 19.34 -10.74
CA HIS A 103 -1.08 18.95 -9.36
C HIS A 103 -1.68 19.97 -8.39
N ASP A 104 -2.19 19.53 -7.24
CA ASP A 104 -2.76 20.40 -6.19
C ASP A 104 -3.77 21.44 -6.69
N GLY A 105 -4.57 21.09 -7.71
CA GLY A 105 -5.53 21.99 -8.35
C GLY A 105 -4.91 23.07 -9.25
N GLN A 106 -3.58 23.09 -9.40
CA GLN A 106 -2.89 23.93 -10.37
C GLN A 106 -2.81 23.23 -11.72
N HIS A 107 -3.14 23.99 -12.78
CA HIS A 107 -3.15 23.49 -14.14
C HIS A 107 -2.16 24.28 -15.00
N GLN A 108 -1.14 23.58 -15.50
CA GLN A 108 -0.05 24.18 -16.25
C GLN A 108 0.03 23.56 -17.65
N ASP A 109 -0.51 24.29 -18.63
CA ASP A 109 -0.50 23.88 -20.04
C ASP A 109 0.80 24.31 -20.72
N TYR A 110 1.64 23.33 -21.10
CA TYR A 110 2.86 23.49 -21.90
C TYR A 110 2.69 22.89 -23.31
N SER A 111 1.46 22.71 -23.76
CA SER A 111 1.16 22.19 -25.08
C SER A 111 1.40 23.23 -26.17
N LEU A 112 1.68 22.76 -27.38
CA LEU A 112 1.76 23.61 -28.56
C LEU A 112 0.44 24.34 -28.83
N ARG A 113 -0.70 23.75 -28.45
CA ARG A 113 -2.03 24.38 -28.57
C ARG A 113 -2.06 25.74 -27.89
N ARG A 114 -1.53 25.83 -26.66
CA ARG A 114 -1.43 27.11 -25.93
C ARG A 114 -0.58 28.13 -26.69
N ILE A 115 0.56 27.70 -27.22
CA ILE A 115 1.50 28.58 -27.93
C ILE A 115 0.88 29.12 -29.22
N PHE A 116 0.21 28.27 -30.00
CA PHE A 116 -0.48 28.70 -31.22
C PHE A 116 -1.62 29.67 -30.93
N ASN A 117 -2.48 29.37 -29.94
CA ASN A 117 -3.59 30.24 -29.57
C ASN A 117 -3.15 31.61 -29.03
N ALA A 118 -1.97 31.69 -28.40
CA ALA A 118 -1.40 32.96 -27.95
C ALA A 118 -0.93 33.84 -29.13
N LYS A 119 -0.47 33.23 -30.24
CA LYS A 119 0.02 33.96 -31.41
C LYS A 119 -1.08 34.48 -32.34
N THR A 120 -2.25 33.84 -32.36
CA THR A 120 -3.37 34.25 -33.24
C THR A 120 -4.21 35.42 -32.69
N LYS A 121 -3.87 35.94 -31.49
CA LYS A 121 -4.53 37.11 -30.87
C LYS A 121 -3.76 38.43 -31.04
N LEU A 122 -2.75 38.46 -31.91
CA LEU A 122 -2.02 39.64 -32.36
C LEU A 122 -2.46 40.03 -33.77
#